data_AF-A0A7V9C9F2-F1
#
_entry.id   AF-A0A7V9C9F2-F1
#
_cell.length_a   1.000
_cell.length_b   1.000
_cell.length_c   1.000
_cell.angle_alpha   90.00
_cell.angle_beta   90.00
_cell.angle_gamma   90.00
#
_symmetry.space_group_name_H-M   'P 1'
#
loop_
_entity.id
_entity.type
_entity.pdbx_description
1 polymer ?
#
loop_
_entity_poly.entity_id
_entity_poly.type
_entity_poly.pdbx_seq_one_letter_code
_entity_poly.pdbx_strand_id
1 'polypeptide(L)' 'MKSLADILFIVVALIALVIAVWQFIVYVKTPNDATHMMHLWYAIGAAIIGCACALGYFLRHVNKEEEIHITQ' A
#
# COMPACT_ATOMS: atom_id res chain seq x y z
N MET A 1 11.81 16.20 -10.85
CA MET A 1 11.81 14.77 -11.21
C MET A 1 11.33 14.00 -9.99
N LYS A 2 10.36 13.08 -10.10
CA LYS A 2 9.94 12.25 -8.95
C LYS A 2 11.15 11.43 -8.48
N SER A 3 11.39 11.37 -7.17
CA SER A 3 12.50 10.58 -6.63
C SER A 3 12.25 9.10 -6.90
N LEU A 4 13.31 8.31 -7.11
CA LEU A 4 13.20 6.85 -7.24
C LEU A 4 12.38 6.23 -6.11
N ALA A 5 12.52 6.77 -4.89
CA ALA A 5 11.77 6.28 -3.75
C ALA A 5 10.28 6.65 -3.79
N ASP A 6 9.92 7.81 -4.35
CA ASP A 6 8.51 8.20 -4.53
C ASP A 6 7.83 7.24 -5.52
N ILE A 7 8.53 6.91 -6.60
CA ILE A 7 8.09 5.92 -7.59
C ILE A 7 7.93 4.55 -6.91
N LEU A 8 8.89 4.15 -6.08
CA LEU A 8 8.83 2.88 -5.35
C LEU A 8 7.60 2.82 -4.43
N PHE A 9 7.32 3.87 -3.66
CA PHE A 9 6.14 3.92 -2.79
C PHE A 9 4.84 3.77 -3.57
N ILE A 10 4.70 4.47 -4.70
CA ILE A 10 3.51 4.36 -5.55
C ILE A 10 3.36 2.95 -6.11
N VAL A 11 4.43 2.38 -6.68
CA VAL A 11 4.39 1.04 -7.30
C VAL A 11 4.07 -0.03 -6.25
N VAL A 12 4.71 0.02 -5.09
CA VAL A 12 4.46 -0.94 -4.00
C VAL A 12 3.04 -0.78 -3.46
N ALA A 13 2.54 0.45 -3.30
CA ALA A 13 1.16 0.68 -2.86
C ALA A 13 0.13 0.10 -3.84
N LEU A 14 0.35 0.26 -5.15
CA LEU A 14 -0.53 -0.30 -6.19
C LEU A 14 -0.50 -1.83 -6.20
N ILE A 15 0.68 -2.44 -6.12
CA ILE A 15 0.80 -3.91 -6.06
C ILE A 15 0.12 -4.45 -4.80
N ALA A 16 0.37 -3.82 -3.65
CA ALA A 16 -0.25 -4.20 -2.38
C ALA A 16 -1.78 -4.10 -2.44
N LEU A 17 -2.32 -3.06 -3.09
CA LEU A 17 -3.76 -2.92 -3.31
C LEU A 17 -4.32 -4.07 -4.16
N VAL A 18 -3.67 -4.43 -5.27
CA VAL A 18 -4.10 -5.54 -6.13
C VAL A 18 -4.09 -6.86 -5.36
N ILE A 19 -3.04 -7.13 -4.57
CA ILE A 19 -2.94 -8.33 -3.74
C ILE A 19 -4.05 -8.35 -2.68
N ALA A 20 -4.30 -7.21 -2.01
CA ALA A 20 -5.35 -7.12 -0.99
C ALA A 20 -6.74 -7.43 -1.56
N VAL A 21 -7.07 -6.82 -2.70
CA VAL A 21 -8.35 -7.07 -3.39
C VAL A 21 -8.46 -8.52 -3.85
N TRP A 22 -7.40 -9.07 -4.45
CA TRP A 22 -7.41 -10.46 -4.91
C TRP A 22 -7.62 -11.45 -3.77
N GLN A 23 -6.86 -11.31 -2.67
CA GLN A 23 -7.00 -12.18 -1.51
C GLN A 23 -8.37 -12.05 -0.85
N PHE A 24 -8.95 -10.85 -0.80
CA PHE A 24 -10.30 -10.65 -0.30
C PHE A 24 -11.36 -11.32 -1.19
N ILE A 25 -11.21 -11.24 -2.52
CA ILE A 25 -12.09 -11.94 -3.46
C ILE A 25 -12.00 -13.46 -3.25
N VAL A 26 -10.80 -14.01 -3.04
CA VAL A 26 -10.62 -15.44 -2.78
C VAL A 26 -11.31 -15.82 -1.47
N TYR A 27 -11.09 -15.08 -0.39
CA TYR A 27 -11.76 -15.27 0.90
C TYR A 27 -13.29 -15.36 0.76
N VAL A 28 -13.90 -14.41 0.04
CA VAL A 28 -15.36 -14.38 -0.17
C VAL A 28 -15.84 -15.56 -1.02
N LYS A 29 -15.03 -16.03 -1.98
CA LYS A 29 -15.39 -17.13 -2.89
C LYS A 29 -15.18 -18.53 -2.31
N THR A 30 -14.38 -18.67 -1.25
CA THR A 30 -14.03 -19.98 -0.66
C THR A 30 -14.43 -20.10 0.82
N PRO A 31 -15.70 -19.83 1.21
CA PRO A 31 -16.10 -19.76 2.62
C PRO A 31 -16.01 -21.10 3.37
N ASN A 32 -16.03 -22.23 2.65
CA ASN A 32 -15.97 -23.57 3.23
C ASN A 32 -14.55 -24.18 3.18
N ASP A 33 -13.56 -23.43 2.69
CA ASP A 33 -12.18 -23.90 2.67
C ASP A 33 -11.56 -23.74 4.08
N ALA A 34 -10.79 -24.73 4.53
CA ALA A 34 -10.08 -24.66 5.79
C ALA A 34 -9.07 -23.48 5.81
N THR A 35 -8.58 -23.06 4.65
CA THR A 35 -7.64 -21.94 4.52
C THR A 35 -8.30 -20.58 4.31
N HIS A 36 -9.64 -20.48 4.29
CA HIS A 36 -10.33 -19.22 3.98
C HIS A 36 -9.87 -18.06 4.87
N MET A 37 -9.75 -18.27 6.17
CA MET A 37 -9.28 -17.25 7.12
C MET A 37 -7.84 -16.78 6.83
N MET A 38 -6.99 -17.61 6.23
CA MET A 38 -5.64 -17.20 5.84
C MET A 38 -5.70 -16.16 4.72
N HIS A 39 -6.62 -16.30 3.75
CA HIS A 39 -6.84 -15.30 2.70
C HIS A 39 -7.28 -13.95 3.26
N LEU A 40 -8.12 -13.95 4.31
CA LEU A 40 -8.49 -12.72 5.01
C LEU A 40 -7.27 -12.04 5.65
N TRP A 41 -6.42 -12.80 6.35
CA TRP A 41 -5.21 -12.24 6.96
C TRP A 41 -4.22 -11.73 5.92
N TYR A 42 -4.05 -12.40 4.79
CA TYR A 42 -3.24 -11.90 3.68
C TYR A 42 -3.81 -10.62 3.07
N ALA A 43 -5.13 -10.52 2.92
CA ALA A 43 -5.79 -9.31 2.43
C ALA A 43 -5.55 -8.12 3.38
N ILE A 44 -5.73 -8.34 4.69
CA ILE A 44 -5.48 -7.32 5.72
C ILE A 44 -4.01 -6.90 5.72
N GLY A 45 -3.08 -7.86 5.72
CA GLY A 45 -1.65 -7.59 5.69
C GLY A 45 -1.24 -6.76 4.47
N ALA A 46 -1.73 -7.13 3.28
CA ALA A 46 -1.47 -6.39 2.05
C ALA A 46 -2.08 -4.97 2.10
N ALA A 47 -3.29 -4.79 2.64
CA ALA A 47 -3.90 -3.48 2.81
C ALA A 47 -3.10 -2.57 3.75
N ILE A 48 -2.61 -3.11 4.88
CA ILE A 48 -1.77 -2.35 5.82
C ILE A 48 -0.48 -1.88 5.15
N ILE A 49 0.18 -2.77 4.39
CA ILE A 49 1.40 -2.41 3.64
C ILE A 49 1.11 -1.31 2.62
N GLY A 50 0.02 -1.42 1.86
CA GLY A 50 -0.41 -0.41 0.90
C GLY A 50 -0.64 0.96 1.56
N CYS A 51 -1.33 0.99 2.70
CA CYS A 51 -1.55 2.21 3.48
C CYS A 51 -0.24 2.81 4.00
N ALA A 52 0.67 1.99 4.51
CA ALA A 52 1.98 2.46 4.99
C ALA A 52 2.81 3.08 3.86
N CYS A 53 2.81 2.49 2.66
CA CYS A 53 3.48 3.04 1.49
C CYS A 53 2.86 4.36 1.03
N ALA A 54 1.52 4.46 1.02
CA ALA A 54 0.82 5.70 0.69
C ALA A 54 1.14 6.82 1.69
N LEU A 55 1.11 6.52 3.00
CA LEU A 55 1.51 7.45 4.06
C LEU A 55 2.97 7.91 3.89
N GLY A 56 3.89 6.97 3.64
CA GLY A 56 5.29 7.27 3.40
C GLY A 56 5.51 8.19 2.20
N TYR A 57 4.75 7.99 1.11
CA TYR A 57 4.74 8.90 -0.03
C TYR A 57 4.27 10.31 0.36
N PHE A 58 3.13 10.44 1.04
CA PHE A 58 2.58 11.75 1.42
C PHE A 58 3.50 12.50 2.37
N LEU A 59 4.00 11.85 3.43
CA LEU A 59 4.91 12.47 4.39
C LEU A 59 6.18 12.98 3.71
N ARG A 60 6.75 12.20 2.80
CA ARG A 60 7.95 12.58 2.06
C ARG A 60 7.69 13.66 1.01
N HIS A 61 6.48 13.70 0.46
CA HIS A 61 6.09 14.74 -0.48
C HIS A 61 5.91 16.08 0.22
N VAL A 62 5.21 16.12 1.36
CA VAL A 62 5.01 17.34 2.16
C VAL A 62 6.34 17.90 2.67
N ASN A 63 7.25 17.04 3.15
CA ASN A 63 8.55 17.48 3.66
C ASN A 63 9.41 18.19 2.59
N LYS A 64 9.27 17.81 1.31
CA LYS A 64 9.96 18.47 0.20
C LYS A 64 9.36 19.83 -0.14
N GLU A 65 8.08 20.06 0.13
CA GLU A 65 7.46 21.36 -0.08
C GLU A 65 7.84 22.35 1.02
N GLU A 66 8.01 21.91 2.26
CA GLU A 66 8.52 22.76 3.35
C GLU A 66 9.96 23.26 3.12
N GLU A 67 10.87 22.42 2.61
CA GLU A 67 12.28 22.80 2.40
C GLU A 67 12.46 23.92 1.34
N ILE A 68 11.55 24.01 0.36
CA ILE A 68 11.61 25.04 -0.67
C ILE A 68 11.30 26.42 -0.06
N HIS A 69 10.50 26.47 1.01
CA HIS A 69 10.05 27.73 1.61
C HIS A 69 11.08 28.32 2.61
N ILE A 70 12.03 27.52 3.11
CA ILE A 70 13.10 27.97 4.02
C ILE A 70 14.34 28.45 3.24
N THR A 71 14.52 27.99 2.01
CA THR A 71 15.73 28.25 1.19
C THR A 71 15.56 29.35 0.15
N GLN A 72 14.36 29.94 0.02
CA GLN A 72 14.10 31.14 -0.78
C GLN A 72 14.26 32.44 0.02
#